data_AF-A0A8C9PJH8-F1
#
_entry.id   AF-A0A8C9PJH8-F1
#
_cell.length_a   1.000
_cell.length_b   1.000
_cell.length_c   1.000
_cell.angle_alpha   90.00
_cell.angle_beta   90.00
_cell.angle_gamma   90.00
#
_symmetry.space_group_name_H-M   'P 1'
#
loop_
_entity.id
_entity.type
_entity.pdbx_description
1 polymer ?
#
loop_
_entity_poly.entity_id
_entity_poly.type
_entity_poly.pdbx_seq_one_letter_code
_entity_poly.pdbx_strand_id
1 'polypeptide(L)'
;MSSSAEEEKARLRRQLREQQTHCRRLAHLEATSQSEPTEQQALVPRSGDNCVSGESTQALQMAMEKLQSRFLEVMQEKVELKERVEELEHRCIQLFGETDTIGEYIALYQNQRAVLKERHREKEEYISRLAQDKEEMKVKLLELQELVLQLVGERNEWQGKFLAVAQSPAETTTPEPASPQEFGATDKQGDLREVSLADSVEPAQGEAGAASPPENHTAQQIIQLLREIQNPQERLGLGTNPCVPFFYRADDNDEVKIMVI
;
A
#
# COMPACT_ATOMS: atom_id res chain seq x y z
N MET A 1 21.16 7.37 1.94
CA MET A 1 21.61 6.34 1.00
C MET A 1 21.62 6.78 -0.48
N SER A 2 20.96 7.88 -0.85
CA SER A 2 20.96 8.42 -2.22
C SER A 2 22.30 9.01 -2.71
N SER A 3 23.10 9.63 -1.82
CA SER A 3 24.40 10.25 -2.17
C SER A 3 25.42 9.25 -2.72
N SER A 4 25.49 8.05 -2.13
CA SER A 4 26.47 7.02 -2.52
C SER A 4 26.22 6.48 -3.93
N ALA A 5 24.95 6.35 -4.34
CA ALA A 5 24.58 5.85 -5.66
C ALA A 5 24.84 6.90 -6.75
N GLU A 6 24.65 8.19 -6.45
CA GLU A 6 24.96 9.27 -7.40
C GLU A 6 26.47 9.44 -7.61
N GLU A 7 27.27 9.30 -6.55
CA GLU A 7 28.73 9.33 -6.64
C GLU A 7 29.29 8.17 -7.48
N GLU A 8 28.75 6.96 -7.30
CA GLU A 8 29.16 5.78 -8.08
C GLU A 8 28.80 5.95 -9.57
N LYS A 9 27.60 6.45 -9.86
CA LYS A 9 27.18 6.78 -11.24
C LYS A 9 28.07 7.87 -11.87
N ALA A 10 28.48 8.87 -11.10
CA ALA A 10 29.39 9.91 -11.57
C ALA A 10 30.81 9.37 -11.84
N ARG A 11 31.26 8.40 -11.05
CA ARG A 11 32.54 7.71 -11.23
C ARG A 11 32.55 6.87 -12.51
N LEU A 12 31.52 6.06 -12.74
CA LEU A 12 31.38 5.24 -13.95
C LEU A 12 31.33 6.10 -15.22
N ARG A 13 30.61 7.23 -15.19
CA ARG A 13 30.59 8.19 -16.31
C ARG A 13 31.92 8.85 -16.59
N ARG A 14 32.79 9.00 -15.58
CA ARG A 14 34.15 9.50 -15.77
C ARG A 14 35.01 8.45 -16.47
N GLN A 15 34.97 7.20 -15.99
CA GLN A 15 35.69 6.08 -16.58
C GLN A 15 35.30 5.83 -18.04
N LEU A 16 34.01 5.88 -18.37
CA LEU A 16 33.53 5.71 -19.74
C LEU A 16 34.09 6.79 -20.69
N ARG A 17 34.11 8.05 -20.24
CA ARG A 17 34.68 9.16 -21.02
C ARG A 17 36.18 8.97 -21.24
N GLU A 18 36.90 8.58 -20.20
CA GLU A 18 38.35 8.30 -20.28
C GLU A 18 38.64 7.18 -21.29
N GLN A 19 37.92 6.05 -21.20
CA GLN A 19 38.06 4.94 -22.14
C GLN A 19 37.73 5.37 -23.58
N GLN A 20 36.64 6.12 -23.77
CA GLN A 20 36.24 6.61 -25.10
C GLN A 20 37.31 7.52 -25.72
N THR A 21 37.96 8.37 -24.92
CA THR A 21 39.09 9.17 -25.42
C THR A 21 40.30 8.32 -25.77
N HIS A 22 40.56 7.25 -25.02
CA HIS A 22 41.68 6.33 -25.28
C HIS A 22 41.47 5.56 -26.59
N CYS A 23 40.29 4.98 -26.80
CA CYS A 23 39.96 4.30 -28.06
C CYS A 23 40.03 5.26 -29.27
N ARG A 24 39.59 6.51 -29.10
CA ARG A 24 39.68 7.52 -30.18
C ARG A 24 41.13 7.85 -30.52
N ARG A 25 42.02 7.95 -29.53
CA ARG A 25 43.46 8.16 -29.76
C ARG A 25 44.11 6.99 -30.49
N LEU A 26 43.78 5.75 -30.11
CA LEU A 26 44.27 4.55 -30.78
C LEU A 26 43.82 4.49 -32.25
N ALA A 27 42.54 4.78 -32.52
CA ALA A 27 42.01 4.85 -33.88
C ALA A 27 42.72 5.91 -34.74
N HIS A 28 43.08 7.07 -34.17
CA HIS A 28 43.85 8.09 -34.89
C HIS A 28 45.29 7.65 -35.17
N LEU A 29 45.95 6.96 -34.24
CA LEU A 29 47.29 6.40 -34.45
C LEU A 29 47.28 5.33 -35.55
N GLU A 30 46.29 4.44 -35.54
CA GLU A 30 46.09 3.43 -36.59
C GLU A 30 45.82 4.06 -37.96
N ALA A 31 44.99 5.09 -38.04
CA ALA A 31 44.72 5.82 -39.29
C ALA A 31 45.96 6.55 -39.84
N THR A 32 46.80 7.10 -38.95
CA THR A 32 48.04 7.79 -39.34
C THR A 32 49.10 6.80 -39.84
N SER A 33 49.13 5.59 -39.26
CA SER A 33 50.06 4.51 -39.65
C SER A 33 49.78 3.93 -41.05
N GLN A 34 48.54 4.02 -41.54
CA GLN A 34 48.17 3.57 -42.89
C GLN A 34 48.35 4.65 -43.97
N SER A 35 48.76 5.86 -43.59
CA SER A 35 48.75 7.04 -44.46
C SER A 35 50.15 7.60 -44.75
N GLU A 36 51.24 6.84 -44.61
CA GLU A 36 52.55 7.25 -45.15
C GLU A 36 52.67 6.83 -46.64
N PRO A 37 52.76 7.78 -47.59
CA PRO A 37 53.23 7.51 -48.94
C PRO A 37 54.64 8.12 -49.08
N THR A 38 55.67 7.30 -49.27
CA THR A 38 56.90 7.79 -49.91
C THR A 38 57.48 6.70 -50.81
N GLU A 39 57.36 6.97 -52.10
CA GLU A 39 58.04 6.36 -53.21
C GLU A 39 59.56 6.34 -53.01
N GLN A 40 60.21 5.23 -53.35
CA GLN A 40 61.54 5.24 -53.95
C GLN A 40 61.72 4.02 -54.87
N GLN A 41 61.96 4.33 -56.14
CA GLN A 41 62.30 3.43 -57.24
C GLN A 41 63.63 2.69 -56.97
N ALA A 42 63.74 1.42 -57.38
CA ALA A 42 64.95 0.89 -58.05
C ALA A 42 64.85 -0.62 -58.36
N LEU A 43 65.05 -0.92 -59.65
CA LEU A 43 65.62 -2.14 -60.26
C LEU A 43 64.95 -3.51 -60.06
N VAL A 44 64.44 -4.00 -61.18
CA VAL A 44 64.34 -5.42 -61.54
C VAL A 44 65.73 -6.07 -61.50
N PRO A 45 65.83 -7.27 -60.90
CA PRO A 45 66.55 -8.36 -61.55
C PRO A 45 65.57 -9.45 -61.93
N ARG A 46 65.51 -9.71 -63.24
CA ARG A 46 64.99 -10.94 -63.80
C ARG A 46 65.92 -12.06 -63.34
N SER A 47 65.63 -12.65 -62.18
CA SER A 47 66.30 -13.85 -61.68
C SER A 47 65.29 -14.98 -61.72
N GLY A 48 65.40 -15.81 -62.76
CA GLY A 48 64.71 -17.08 -62.82
C GLY A 48 65.30 -17.99 -61.74
N ASP A 49 64.55 -18.17 -60.67
CA ASP A 49 64.48 -19.41 -59.89
C ASP A 49 63.36 -19.24 -58.86
N ASN A 50 62.12 -19.43 -59.32
CA ASN A 50 60.97 -19.59 -58.42
C ASN A 50 61.00 -21.01 -57.84
N CYS A 51 62.04 -21.33 -57.09
CA CYS A 51 61.94 -22.43 -56.14
C CYS A 51 61.31 -21.84 -54.88
N VAL A 52 59.99 -21.97 -54.75
CA VAL A 52 59.33 -21.73 -53.46
C VAL A 52 59.95 -22.75 -52.50
N SER A 53 60.84 -22.29 -51.61
CA SER A 53 61.49 -23.14 -50.62
C SER A 53 60.41 -23.94 -49.87
N GLY A 54 60.60 -25.25 -49.71
CA GLY A 54 59.65 -26.12 -49.00
C GLY A 54 59.35 -25.66 -47.57
N GLU A 55 60.25 -24.86 -46.98
CA GLU A 55 60.07 -24.24 -45.67
C GLU A 55 58.98 -23.13 -45.68
N SER A 56 58.86 -22.39 -46.79
CA SER A 56 57.85 -21.34 -46.96
C SER A 56 56.45 -21.93 -47.14
N THR A 57 56.32 -23.01 -47.91
CA THR A 57 55.03 -23.71 -48.07
C THR A 57 54.63 -24.42 -46.78
N GLN A 58 55.58 -24.98 -46.04
CA GLN A 58 55.33 -25.60 -44.74
C GLN A 58 54.93 -24.58 -43.66
N ALA A 59 55.57 -23.40 -43.62
CA ALA A 59 55.17 -22.31 -42.72
C ALA A 59 53.74 -21.82 -43.03
N LEU A 60 53.38 -21.71 -44.31
CA LEU A 60 52.02 -21.35 -44.72
C LEU A 60 51.00 -22.42 -44.33
N GLN A 61 51.34 -23.71 -44.49
CA GLN A 61 50.51 -24.84 -44.06
C GLN A 61 50.23 -24.78 -42.55
N MET A 62 51.26 -24.62 -41.72
CA MET A 62 51.11 -24.51 -40.27
C MET A 62 50.31 -23.28 -39.85
N ALA A 63 50.48 -22.14 -40.54
CA ALA A 63 49.68 -20.95 -40.30
C ALA A 63 48.19 -21.17 -40.65
N MET A 64 47.92 -21.90 -41.73
CA MET A 64 46.56 -22.27 -42.14
C MET A 64 45.91 -23.21 -41.13
N GLU A 65 46.62 -24.23 -40.65
CA GLU A 65 46.13 -25.16 -39.63
C GLU A 65 45.82 -24.42 -38.32
N LYS A 66 46.72 -23.55 -37.86
CA LYS A 66 46.49 -22.71 -36.66
C LYS A 66 45.28 -21.79 -36.83
N LEU A 67 45.09 -21.22 -38.03
CA LEU A 67 43.93 -20.40 -38.33
C LEU A 67 42.64 -21.22 -38.30
N GLN A 68 42.64 -22.43 -38.86
CA GLN A 68 41.52 -23.36 -38.85
C GLN A 68 41.15 -23.79 -37.43
N SER A 69 42.13 -24.17 -36.60
CA SER A 69 41.92 -24.50 -35.19
C SER A 69 41.29 -23.34 -34.43
N ARG A 70 41.82 -22.11 -34.60
CA ARG A 70 41.26 -20.91 -33.97
C ARG A 70 39.83 -20.62 -34.46
N PHE A 71 39.54 -20.85 -35.75
CA PHE A 71 38.18 -20.67 -36.28
C PHE A 71 37.18 -21.63 -35.64
N LEU A 72 37.57 -22.90 -35.46
CA LEU A 72 36.75 -23.92 -34.78
C LEU A 72 36.50 -23.54 -33.32
N GLU A 73 37.54 -23.14 -32.59
CA GLU A 73 37.42 -22.66 -31.20
C GLU A 73 36.43 -21.49 -31.11
N VAL A 74 36.60 -20.44 -31.93
CA VAL A 74 35.70 -19.27 -31.90
C VAL A 74 34.27 -19.62 -32.30
N MET A 75 34.07 -20.56 -33.23
CA MET A 75 32.73 -21.03 -33.57
C MET A 75 32.07 -21.76 -32.41
N GLN A 76 32.82 -22.59 -31.69
CA GLN A 76 32.34 -23.31 -30.51
C GLN A 76 32.00 -22.33 -29.37
N GLU A 77 32.92 -21.41 -29.05
CA GLU A 77 32.69 -20.35 -28.07
C GLU A 77 31.45 -19.52 -28.40
N LYS A 78 31.22 -19.21 -29.69
CA LYS A 78 30.03 -18.48 -30.12
C LYS A 78 28.73 -19.25 -29.85
N VAL A 79 28.74 -20.58 -30.02
CA VAL A 79 27.57 -21.42 -29.73
C VAL A 79 27.29 -21.42 -28.22
N GLU A 80 28.32 -21.63 -27.41
CA GLU A 80 28.21 -21.60 -25.94
C GLU A 80 27.74 -20.23 -25.43
N LEU A 81 28.27 -19.14 -25.99
CA LEU A 81 27.81 -17.79 -25.64
C LEU A 81 26.34 -17.57 -25.99
N LYS A 82 25.86 -18.11 -27.11
CA LYS A 82 24.45 -17.99 -27.49
C LYS A 82 23.54 -18.74 -26.52
N GLU A 83 23.89 -19.97 -26.17
CA GLU A 83 23.15 -20.74 -25.17
C GLU A 83 23.11 -20.01 -23.82
N ARG A 84 24.24 -19.43 -23.40
CA ARG A 84 24.33 -18.64 -22.17
C ARG A 84 23.46 -17.38 -22.20
N VAL A 85 23.33 -16.72 -23.36
CA VAL A 85 22.45 -15.57 -23.54
C VAL A 85 20.99 -15.98 -23.41
N GLU A 86 20.59 -17.08 -24.07
CA GLU A 86 19.22 -17.60 -23.99
C GLU A 86 18.86 -17.99 -22.54
N GLU A 87 19.77 -18.65 -21.81
CA GLU A 87 19.58 -18.98 -20.40
C GLU A 87 19.38 -17.71 -19.53
N LEU A 88 20.17 -16.66 -19.78
CA LEU A 88 20.04 -15.39 -19.07
C LEU A 88 18.74 -14.66 -19.41
N GLU A 89 18.28 -14.70 -20.66
CA GLU A 89 17.01 -14.13 -21.08
C GLU A 89 15.84 -14.81 -20.37
N HIS A 90 15.84 -16.14 -20.31
CA HIS A 90 14.84 -16.89 -19.54
C HIS A 90 14.84 -16.49 -18.07
N ARG A 91 16.01 -16.35 -17.46
CA ARG A 91 16.14 -15.95 -16.07
C ARG A 91 15.67 -14.52 -15.82
N CYS A 92 15.95 -13.60 -16.74
CA CYS A 92 15.41 -12.24 -16.70
C CYS A 92 13.87 -12.25 -16.74
N ILE A 93 13.27 -13.01 -17.66
CA ILE A 93 11.81 -13.13 -17.76
C ILE A 93 11.20 -13.65 -16.44
N GLN A 94 11.83 -14.67 -15.84
CA GLN A 94 11.37 -15.21 -14.56
C GLN A 94 11.45 -14.15 -13.44
N LEU A 95 12.59 -13.47 -13.31
CA LEU A 95 12.78 -12.42 -12.30
C LEU A 95 11.79 -11.26 -12.50
N PHE A 96 11.45 -10.93 -13.75
CA PHE A 96 10.40 -9.95 -14.02
C PHE A 96 9.02 -10.41 -13.54
N GLY A 97 8.65 -11.67 -13.77
CA GLY A 97 7.41 -12.23 -13.25
C GLY A 97 7.36 -12.25 -11.72
N GLU A 98 8.45 -12.66 -11.07
CA GLU A 98 8.57 -12.63 -9.60
C GLU A 98 8.48 -11.20 -9.04
N THR A 99 9.10 -10.24 -9.73
CA THR A 99 9.03 -8.81 -9.37
C THR A 99 7.62 -8.25 -9.51
N ASP A 100 6.88 -8.67 -10.54
CA ASP A 100 5.48 -8.25 -10.76
C ASP A 100 4.56 -8.74 -9.64
N THR A 101 4.69 -10.02 -9.25
CA THR A 101 3.95 -10.59 -8.10
C THR A 101 4.28 -9.86 -6.79
N ILE A 102 5.55 -9.50 -6.56
CA ILE A 102 5.93 -8.68 -5.40
C ILE A 102 5.24 -7.30 -5.48
N GLY A 103 5.16 -6.70 -6.66
CA GLY A 103 4.44 -5.46 -6.92
C GLY A 103 2.95 -5.55 -6.57
N GLU A 104 2.28 -6.62 -6.99
CA GLU A 104 0.88 -6.89 -6.64
C GLU A 104 0.67 -7.00 -5.12
N TYR A 105 1.57 -7.70 -4.42
CA TYR A 105 1.49 -7.81 -2.95
C TYR A 105 1.65 -6.45 -2.26
N ILE A 106 2.59 -5.61 -2.74
CA ILE A 106 2.75 -4.25 -2.23
C ILE A 106 1.44 -3.47 -2.42
N ALA A 107 0.84 -3.52 -3.61
CA ALA A 107 -0.41 -2.81 -3.90
C ALA A 107 -1.56 -3.28 -2.99
N LEU A 108 -1.69 -4.59 -2.78
CA LEU A 108 -2.69 -5.18 -1.88
C LEU A 108 -2.48 -4.70 -0.44
N TYR A 109 -1.24 -4.73 0.06
CA TYR A 109 -0.92 -4.24 1.40
C TYR A 109 -1.24 -2.75 1.57
N GLN A 110 -0.91 -1.93 0.57
CA GLN A 110 -1.23 -0.50 0.60
C GLN A 110 -2.74 -0.26 0.65
N ASN A 111 -3.51 -1.00 -0.16
CA ASN A 111 -4.97 -0.92 -0.14
C ASN A 111 -5.53 -1.31 1.23
N GLN A 112 -5.10 -2.46 1.77
CA GLN A 112 -5.53 -2.92 3.09
C GLN A 112 -5.26 -1.90 4.19
N ARG A 113 -4.07 -1.29 4.17
CA ARG A 113 -3.69 -0.23 5.12
C ARG A 113 -4.56 1.01 4.96
N ALA A 114 -4.87 1.41 3.73
CA ALA A 114 -5.74 2.56 3.46
C ALA A 114 -7.16 2.32 3.98
N VAL A 115 -7.74 1.14 3.72
CA VAL A 115 -9.07 0.75 4.22
C VAL A 115 -9.13 0.78 5.74
N LEU A 116 -8.11 0.25 6.41
CA LEU A 116 -8.07 0.24 7.88
C LEU A 116 -7.99 1.66 8.44
N LYS A 117 -7.14 2.50 7.85
CA LYS A 117 -7.00 3.91 8.25
C LYS A 117 -8.31 4.68 8.05
N GLU A 118 -9.01 4.42 6.96
CA GLU A 118 -10.28 5.06 6.64
C GLU A 118 -11.37 4.68 7.63
N ARG A 119 -11.52 3.38 7.93
CA ARG A 119 -12.46 2.91 8.96
C ARG A 119 -12.18 3.52 10.33
N HIS A 120 -10.90 3.65 10.69
CA HIS A 120 -10.51 4.29 11.95
C HIS A 120 -10.90 5.77 11.97
N ARG A 121 -10.66 6.50 10.86
CA ARG A 121 -11.07 7.90 10.69
C ARG A 121 -12.59 8.07 10.87
N GLU A 122 -13.39 7.23 10.22
CA GLU A 122 -14.86 7.28 10.33
C GLU A 122 -15.34 7.07 11.77
N LYS A 123 -14.73 6.14 12.51
CA LYS A 123 -15.03 5.90 13.93
C LYS A 123 -14.66 7.09 14.80
N GLU A 124 -13.50 7.70 14.58
CA GLU A 124 -13.08 8.90 15.32
C GLU A 124 -14.02 10.07 15.07
N GLU A 125 -14.47 10.26 13.83
CA GLU A 125 -15.46 11.27 13.47
C GLU A 125 -16.82 11.02 14.13
N TYR A 126 -17.27 9.76 14.17
CA TYR A 126 -18.50 9.39 14.85
C TYR A 126 -18.42 9.68 16.36
N ILE A 127 -17.31 9.30 17.01
CA ILE A 127 -17.07 9.58 18.43
C ILE A 127 -17.06 11.09 18.68
N SER A 128 -16.39 11.85 17.81
CA SER A 128 -16.31 13.31 17.91
C SER A 128 -17.68 13.97 17.81
N ARG A 129 -18.51 13.55 16.85
CA ARG A 129 -19.91 14.01 16.70
C ARG A 129 -20.72 13.70 17.95
N LEU A 130 -20.66 12.47 18.44
CA LEU A 130 -21.40 12.06 19.64
C LEU A 130 -20.97 12.84 20.89
N ALA A 131 -19.69 13.14 21.03
CA ALA A 131 -19.17 13.95 22.11
C ALA A 131 -19.71 15.40 22.05
N GLN A 132 -19.78 15.97 20.85
CA GLN A 132 -20.37 17.29 20.62
C GLN A 132 -21.86 17.30 20.97
N ASP A 133 -22.65 16.35 20.45
CA ASP A 133 -24.09 16.26 20.72
C ASP A 133 -24.38 16.15 22.22
N LYS A 134 -23.54 15.41 22.95
CA LYS A 134 -23.64 15.29 24.42
C LYS A 134 -23.40 16.63 25.12
N GLU A 135 -22.38 17.40 24.71
CA GLU A 135 -22.12 18.71 25.31
C GLU A 135 -23.23 19.71 24.96
N GLU A 136 -23.72 19.70 23.72
CA GLU A 136 -24.87 20.52 23.31
C GLU A 136 -26.13 20.20 24.12
N MET A 137 -26.42 18.91 24.34
CA MET A 137 -27.54 18.49 25.18
C MET A 137 -27.38 18.97 26.62
N LYS A 138 -26.17 18.90 27.17
CA LYS A 138 -25.88 19.37 28.53
C LYS A 138 -26.08 20.88 28.64
N VAL A 139 -25.69 21.66 27.64
CA VAL A 139 -25.97 23.11 27.58
C VAL A 139 -27.46 23.38 27.60
N LYS A 140 -28.24 22.72 26.73
CA LYS A 140 -29.71 22.87 26.70
C LYS A 140 -30.38 22.50 28.02
N LEU A 141 -29.86 21.47 28.70
CA LEU A 141 -30.38 21.07 30.01
C LEU A 141 -30.10 22.13 31.09
N LEU A 142 -28.93 22.76 31.06
CA LEU A 142 -28.60 23.87 31.95
C LEU A 142 -29.49 25.10 31.67
N GLU A 143 -29.70 25.44 30.41
CA GLU A 143 -30.64 26.52 30.01
C GLU A 143 -32.06 26.23 30.50
N LEU A 144 -32.53 24.98 30.33
CA LEU A 144 -33.84 24.57 30.84
C LEU A 144 -33.92 24.67 32.36
N GLN A 145 -32.87 24.25 33.07
CA GLN A 145 -32.79 24.37 34.53
C GLN A 145 -32.87 25.83 34.97
N GLU A 146 -32.20 26.75 34.26
CA GLU A 146 -32.26 28.18 34.53
C GLU A 146 -33.68 28.73 34.31
N LEU A 147 -34.33 28.39 33.19
CA LEU A 147 -35.70 28.80 32.90
C LEU A 147 -36.70 28.29 33.94
N VAL A 148 -36.54 27.06 34.43
CA VAL A 148 -37.38 26.50 35.50
C VAL A 148 -37.17 27.26 36.81
N LEU A 149 -35.92 27.59 37.15
CA LEU A 149 -35.62 28.37 38.35
C LEU A 149 -36.23 29.78 38.27
N GLN A 150 -36.14 30.43 37.10
CA GLN A 150 -36.79 31.73 36.83
C GLN A 150 -38.32 31.62 37.00
N LEU A 151 -38.96 30.63 36.38
CA LEU A 151 -40.42 30.43 36.44
C LEU A 151 -40.90 30.16 37.88
N VAL A 152 -40.17 29.35 38.65
CA VAL A 152 -40.47 29.12 40.07
C VAL A 152 -40.31 30.41 40.88
N GLY A 153 -39.28 31.21 40.60
CA GLY A 153 -39.07 32.52 41.19
C GLY A 153 -40.26 33.45 40.93
N GLU A 154 -40.63 33.62 39.66
CA GLU A 154 -41.78 34.43 39.24
C GLU A 154 -43.07 33.96 39.94
N ARG A 155 -43.35 32.65 39.97
CA ARG A 155 -44.51 32.08 40.66
C ARG A 155 -44.52 32.43 42.15
N ASN A 156 -43.38 32.34 42.83
CA ASN A 156 -43.28 32.68 44.24
C ASN A 156 -43.51 34.18 44.49
N GLU A 157 -43.02 35.05 43.61
CA GLU A 157 -43.31 36.49 43.68
C GLU A 157 -44.80 36.77 43.50
N TRP A 158 -45.45 36.13 42.53
CA TRP A 158 -46.90 36.24 42.31
C TRP A 158 -47.70 35.77 43.54
N GLN A 159 -47.30 34.65 44.15
CA GLN A 159 -47.90 34.16 45.39
C GLN A 159 -47.71 35.13 46.56
N GLY A 160 -46.51 35.71 46.71
CA GLY A 160 -46.23 36.74 47.70
C GLY A 160 -47.08 38.00 47.51
N LYS A 161 -47.23 38.46 46.26
CA LYS A 161 -48.10 39.60 45.91
C LYS A 161 -49.57 39.33 46.24
N PHE A 162 -50.08 38.14 45.92
CA PHE A 162 -51.45 37.74 46.25
C PHE A 162 -51.69 37.65 47.76
N LEU A 163 -50.76 37.04 48.51
CA LEU A 163 -50.83 36.96 49.98
C LEU A 163 -50.78 38.35 50.63
N ALA A 164 -49.96 39.28 50.10
CA ALA A 164 -49.90 40.65 50.59
C ALA A 164 -51.21 41.43 50.33
N VAL A 165 -51.89 41.17 49.20
CA VAL A 165 -53.22 41.74 48.90
C VAL A 165 -54.30 41.15 49.81
N ALA A 166 -54.26 39.85 50.07
CA ALA A 166 -55.23 39.14 50.92
C ALA A 166 -55.09 39.45 52.42
N GLN A 167 -53.91 39.89 52.88
CA GLN A 167 -53.66 40.29 54.27
C GLN A 167 -53.97 41.78 54.54
N SER A 168 -54.57 42.50 53.59
CA SER A 168 -55.17 43.80 53.90
C SER A 168 -56.45 43.59 54.74
N PRO A 169 -56.68 44.35 55.82
CA PRO A 169 -57.76 44.07 56.75
C PRO A 169 -59.12 44.46 56.17
N ALA A 170 -59.96 43.47 55.87
CA ALA A 170 -61.42 43.58 55.86
C ALA A 170 -62.04 42.22 56.23
N GLU A 171 -62.38 42.09 57.51
CA GLU A 171 -63.49 41.33 58.11
C GLU A 171 -64.00 40.02 57.47
N THR A 172 -63.73 38.93 58.21
CA THR A 172 -64.63 37.82 58.60
C THR A 172 -65.65 37.27 57.58
N THR A 173 -65.45 36.02 57.15
CA THR A 173 -66.27 34.84 57.54
C THR A 173 -65.75 33.57 56.85
N THR A 174 -65.60 32.49 57.62
CA THR A 174 -65.34 31.09 57.18
C THR A 174 -66.63 30.29 57.42
N PRO A 175 -67.00 29.27 56.62
CA PRO A 175 -66.50 27.88 56.79
C PRO A 175 -66.21 27.16 55.43
N GLU A 176 -65.07 26.49 55.23
CA GLU A 176 -64.77 25.03 55.40
C GLU A 176 -65.39 24.07 54.33
N PRO A 177 -64.89 22.84 54.11
CA PRO A 177 -63.82 22.46 53.18
C PRO A 177 -64.28 21.50 52.05
N ALA A 178 -63.46 21.33 51.00
CA ALA A 178 -63.52 20.14 50.14
C ALA A 178 -62.11 19.66 49.74
N SER A 179 -61.92 18.36 49.89
CA SER A 179 -60.70 17.56 49.82
C SER A 179 -60.20 17.30 48.38
N PRO A 180 -58.97 16.74 48.24
CA PRO A 180 -58.16 16.69 47.01
C PRO A 180 -58.60 15.59 46.03
N GLN A 181 -58.40 15.82 44.72
CA GLN A 181 -58.55 14.76 43.70
C GLN A 181 -57.24 14.48 42.97
N GLU A 182 -56.97 13.19 42.84
CA GLU A 182 -55.69 12.50 42.71
C GLU A 182 -55.04 12.50 41.33
N PHE A 183 -53.75 12.14 41.38
CA PHE A 183 -52.86 11.75 40.29
C PHE A 183 -53.44 10.68 39.36
N GLY A 184 -53.37 10.93 38.06
CA GLY A 184 -53.50 9.91 37.01
C GLY A 184 -52.17 9.70 36.30
N ALA A 185 -51.29 8.90 36.89
CA ALA A 185 -50.15 8.31 36.18
C ALA A 185 -50.62 6.96 35.60
N THR A 186 -50.72 6.87 34.27
CA THR A 186 -50.70 5.57 33.58
C THR A 186 -49.36 5.44 32.88
N ASP A 187 -48.47 4.77 33.58
CA ASP A 187 -47.28 4.13 33.05
C ASP A 187 -47.72 2.95 32.18
N LYS A 188 -47.39 2.99 30.89
CA LYS A 188 -47.31 1.82 30.00
C LYS A 188 -46.03 1.91 29.19
N GLN A 189 -44.95 1.40 29.77
CA GLN A 189 -44.20 0.25 29.24
C GLN A 189 -44.62 -0.08 27.79
N GLY A 190 -43.83 0.27 26.78
CA GLY A 190 -42.54 -0.36 26.52
C GLY A 190 -42.76 -1.40 25.42
N ASP A 191 -42.67 -0.98 24.16
CA ASP A 191 -42.41 -1.87 23.03
C ASP A 191 -41.84 -1.04 21.87
N LEU A 192 -40.53 -0.81 21.90
CA LEU A 192 -39.80 -0.32 20.75
C LEU A 192 -39.81 -1.45 19.70
N ARG A 193 -40.70 -1.32 18.71
CA ARG A 193 -40.67 -2.14 17.50
C ARG A 193 -39.32 -1.97 16.81
N GLU A 194 -38.45 -2.93 17.06
CA GLU A 194 -37.23 -3.20 16.31
C GLU A 194 -37.62 -3.50 14.85
N VAL A 195 -37.34 -2.56 13.96
CA VAL A 195 -37.60 -2.70 12.52
C VAL A 195 -36.41 -3.46 11.94
N SER A 196 -36.54 -4.78 11.83
CA SER A 196 -35.64 -5.60 11.01
C SER A 196 -35.68 -5.12 9.56
N LEU A 197 -34.65 -4.38 9.16
CA LEU A 197 -34.32 -4.12 7.76
C LEU A 197 -33.51 -5.31 7.23
N ALA A 198 -34.21 -6.37 6.82
CA ALA A 198 -33.63 -7.32 5.88
C ALA A 198 -33.67 -6.65 4.49
N ASP A 199 -32.53 -6.13 4.07
CA ASP A 199 -32.34 -5.62 2.71
C ASP A 199 -32.33 -6.83 1.76
N SER A 200 -33.46 -7.05 1.11
CA SER A 200 -33.63 -8.03 0.04
C SER A 200 -33.22 -7.35 -1.26
N VAL A 201 -32.06 -7.72 -1.78
CA VAL A 201 -31.67 -7.44 -3.16
C VAL A 201 -31.23 -8.74 -3.82
N GLU A 202 -32.19 -9.41 -4.45
CA GLU A 202 -31.92 -10.18 -5.67
C GLU A 202 -31.59 -9.19 -6.79
N PRO A 203 -30.65 -9.55 -7.69
CA PRO A 203 -30.99 -9.40 -9.10
C PRO A 203 -30.74 -10.69 -9.88
N ALA A 204 -31.78 -11.04 -10.63
CA ALA A 204 -31.79 -12.08 -11.61
C ALA A 204 -30.77 -11.84 -12.76
N GLN A 205 -30.06 -12.91 -13.07
CA GLN A 205 -29.64 -13.41 -14.39
C GLN A 205 -29.40 -12.40 -15.53
N GLY A 206 -28.12 -12.24 -15.88
CA GLY A 206 -27.63 -11.77 -17.17
C GLY A 206 -26.68 -12.81 -17.80
N GLU A 207 -26.67 -12.86 -19.12
CA GLU A 207 -26.27 -13.97 -20.00
C GLU A 207 -24.79 -14.44 -20.00
N ALA A 208 -24.67 -15.72 -20.41
CA ALA A 208 -23.69 -16.29 -21.36
C ALA A 208 -22.18 -16.16 -21.12
N GLY A 209 -21.58 -17.33 -20.92
CA GLY A 209 -20.40 -17.72 -21.68
C GLY A 209 -19.03 -17.40 -21.06
N ALA A 210 -18.51 -18.35 -20.28
CA ALA A 210 -17.22 -18.98 -20.52
C ALA A 210 -16.87 -19.83 -19.31
N ALA A 211 -16.72 -21.14 -19.53
CA ALA A 211 -16.09 -22.01 -18.55
C ALA A 211 -14.68 -21.47 -18.27
N SER A 212 -14.44 -21.01 -17.05
CA SER A 212 -13.10 -20.67 -16.59
C SER A 212 -12.28 -21.96 -16.42
N PRO A 213 -10.96 -21.92 -16.68
CA PRO A 213 -10.08 -23.05 -16.42
C PRO A 213 -10.12 -23.41 -14.92
N PRO A 214 -9.73 -24.63 -14.51
CA PRO A 214 -9.73 -24.99 -13.11
C PRO A 214 -8.83 -24.01 -12.34
N GLU A 215 -9.45 -23.13 -11.56
CA GLU A 215 -8.73 -22.21 -10.70
C GLU A 215 -7.82 -23.04 -9.78
N ASN A 216 -6.54 -22.71 -9.76
CA ASN A 216 -5.57 -23.35 -8.88
C ASN A 216 -6.11 -23.32 -7.44
N HIS A 217 -6.19 -24.48 -6.78
CA HIS A 217 -6.68 -24.61 -5.40
C HIS A 217 -6.03 -23.59 -4.44
N THR A 218 -4.75 -23.28 -4.65
CA THR A 218 -4.02 -22.23 -3.93
C THR A 218 -4.57 -20.83 -4.18
N ALA A 219 -4.94 -20.49 -5.41
CA ALA A 219 -5.53 -19.19 -5.75
C ALA A 219 -6.91 -19.03 -5.07
N GLN A 220 -7.71 -20.09 -5.03
CA GLN A 220 -8.99 -20.09 -4.30
C GLN A 220 -8.78 -19.91 -2.79
N GLN A 221 -7.76 -20.57 -2.21
CA GLN A 221 -7.41 -20.35 -0.80
C GLN A 221 -6.98 -18.91 -0.51
N ILE A 222 -6.21 -18.30 -1.42
CA ILE A 222 -5.79 -16.89 -1.29
C ILE A 222 -7.01 -15.96 -1.35
N ILE A 223 -7.91 -16.15 -2.32
CA ILE A 223 -9.14 -15.36 -2.45
C ILE A 223 -10.02 -15.49 -1.20
N GLN A 224 -10.15 -16.72 -0.69
CA GLN A 224 -10.91 -17.00 0.52
C GLN A 224 -10.29 -16.31 1.75
N LEU A 225 -8.97 -16.37 1.93
CA LEU A 225 -8.27 -15.66 3.00
C LEU A 225 -8.43 -14.14 2.90
N LEU A 226 -8.30 -13.58 1.70
CA LEU A 226 -8.46 -12.14 1.47
C LEU A 226 -9.88 -11.67 1.82
N ARG A 227 -10.90 -12.49 1.56
CA ARG A 227 -12.29 -12.23 1.96
C ARG A 227 -12.48 -12.30 3.47
N GLU A 228 -11.96 -13.34 4.12
CA GLU A 228 -12.04 -13.52 5.58
C GLU A 228 -11.36 -12.38 6.34
N ILE A 229 -10.26 -11.85 5.81
CA ILE A 229 -9.55 -10.70 6.38
C ILE A 229 -10.33 -9.39 6.18
N GLN A 230 -11.07 -9.24 5.07
CA GLN A 230 -11.91 -8.06 4.83
C GLN A 230 -13.15 -8.03 5.74
N ASN A 231 -13.77 -9.19 6.02
CA ASN A 231 -14.94 -9.34 6.88
C ASN A 231 -14.72 -10.34 8.05
N PRO A 232 -13.97 -9.96 9.11
CA PRO A 232 -13.78 -10.82 10.28
C PRO A 232 -15.08 -11.14 11.03
N GLN A 233 -16.16 -10.39 10.78
CA GLN A 233 -17.44 -10.52 11.47
C GLN A 233 -18.37 -11.59 10.90
N GLU A 234 -18.05 -12.20 9.74
CA GLU A 234 -18.86 -13.30 9.18
C GLU A 234 -18.71 -14.62 9.96
N ARG A 235 -17.91 -14.65 11.04
CA ARG A 235 -17.98 -15.70 12.07
C ARG A 235 -19.10 -15.38 13.08
N LEU A 236 -20.34 -15.31 12.61
CA LEU A 236 -21.50 -15.43 13.49
C LEU A 236 -21.68 -16.90 13.87
N GLY A 237 -20.86 -17.35 14.82
CA GLY A 237 -20.87 -18.71 15.33
C GLY A 237 -19.86 -18.88 16.45
N LEU A 238 -20.24 -18.44 17.66
CA LEU A 238 -19.58 -18.63 18.95
C LEU A 238 -18.53 -17.58 19.36
N GLY A 239 -18.95 -16.73 20.29
CA GLY A 239 -18.06 -16.12 21.28
C GLY A 239 -17.74 -14.66 21.04
N THR A 240 -18.47 -13.79 21.73
CA THR A 240 -18.09 -12.43 22.11
C THR A 240 -16.62 -12.36 22.58
N ASN A 241 -15.70 -12.07 21.66
CA ASN A 241 -14.36 -11.62 22.03
C ASN A 241 -14.34 -10.10 21.90
N PRO A 242 -14.37 -9.33 23.01
CA PRO A 242 -14.09 -7.92 22.94
C PRO A 242 -12.67 -7.80 22.39
N CYS A 243 -12.49 -6.99 21.34
CA CYS A 243 -11.16 -6.57 20.92
C CYS A 243 -10.54 -5.85 22.11
N VAL A 244 -9.74 -6.56 22.92
CA VAL A 244 -9.01 -5.96 24.03
C VAL A 244 -7.90 -5.14 23.39
N PRO A 245 -7.89 -3.81 23.54
CA PRO A 245 -6.79 -3.00 23.06
C PRO A 245 -5.56 -3.42 23.86
N PHE A 246 -4.55 -4.00 23.21
CA PHE A 246 -3.27 -4.26 23.84
C PHE A 246 -2.56 -2.91 24.05
N PHE A 247 -2.73 -2.33 25.24
CA PHE A 247 -1.91 -1.23 25.71
C PHE A 247 -0.55 -1.82 26.12
N TYR A 248 0.46 -1.69 25.27
CA TYR A 248 1.82 -2.00 25.68
C TYR A 248 2.36 -0.83 26.52
N ARG A 249 2.94 -1.15 27.67
CA ARG A 249 3.90 -0.27 28.35
C ARG A 249 5.23 -0.98 28.21
N ALA A 250 6.17 -0.39 27.47
CA ALA A 250 7.54 -0.89 27.44
C ALA A 250 8.07 -0.97 28.88
N ASP A 251 8.76 -2.05 29.23
CA ASP A 251 9.52 -2.08 30.47
C ASP A 251 10.75 -1.17 30.36
N ASP A 252 11.50 -1.00 31.44
CA ASP A 252 12.70 -0.15 31.46
C ASP A 252 13.81 -0.62 30.48
N ASN A 253 13.63 -1.77 29.81
CA ASN A 253 14.55 -2.35 28.83
C ASN A 253 13.98 -2.37 27.38
N ASP A 254 12.86 -1.69 27.11
CA ASP A 254 12.17 -1.71 25.80
C ASP A 254 11.69 -3.12 25.35
N GLU A 255 11.54 -4.08 26.26
CA GLU A 255 11.06 -5.43 25.93
C GLU A 255 9.54 -5.55 26.14
N VAL A 256 8.82 -6.00 25.10
CA VAL A 256 7.39 -6.34 25.17
C VAL A 256 7.20 -7.85 25.21
N LYS A 257 6.92 -8.41 26.39
CA LYS A 257 6.63 -9.85 26.55
C LYS A 257 5.15 -10.11 26.34
N ILE A 258 4.80 -10.61 25.15
CA ILE A 258 3.45 -11.10 24.85
C ILE A 258 3.40 -12.57 25.26
N MET A 259 2.75 -12.86 26.40
CA MET A 259 2.43 -14.23 26.77
C MET A 259 1.10 -14.62 26.13
N VAL A 260 1.15 -15.61 25.26
CA VAL A 260 -0.04 -16.31 24.74
C VAL A 260 -0.32 -17.47 25.71
N ILE A 261 -1.52 -17.49 26.30
CA ILE A 261 -1.99 -18.63 27.13
C ILE A 261 -2.53 -19.71 26.21
#